data_AF-A0A6A5AUS0-F1
#
_entry.id   AF-A0A6A5AUS0-F1
#
_cell.length_a   1.000
_cell.length_b   1.000
_cell.length_c   1.000
_cell.angle_alpha   90.00
_cell.angle_beta   90.00
_cell.angle_gamma   90.00
#
_symmetry.space_group_name_H-M   'P 1'
#
loop_
_entity.id
_entity.type
_entity.pdbx_description
1 polymer ?
#
loop_
_entity_poly.entity_id
_entity_poly.type
_entity_poly.pdbx_seq_one_letter_code
_entity_poly.pdbx_strand_id
1 'polypeptide(L)'
;IELALRRLDCPVLSLVLRWQQGCFWNVLNWGDIMGFVTLVCVHGVDSLVYLYVVVLHHIATHQLDAVATGAALLQLQITPRLSWSAYRSLFNRLRKAHFELVAEILAQPVQSDATPQ
;
A
#
# COMPACT_ATOMS: atom_id res chain seq x y z
N ILE A 1 -4.31 6.38 9.25
CA ILE A 1 -3.18 5.42 9.31
C ILE A 1 -1.85 6.11 9.59
N GLU A 2 -1.48 7.16 8.84
CA GLU A 2 -0.19 7.85 9.00
C GLU A 2 0.07 8.35 10.43
N LEU A 3 -0.92 8.98 11.06
CA LEU A 3 -0.79 9.47 12.43
C LEU A 3 -0.57 8.33 13.46
N ALA A 4 -1.20 7.19 13.27
CA ALA A 4 -1.00 6.01 14.12
C ALA A 4 0.39 5.38 13.88
N LEU A 5 0.85 5.33 12.63
CA LEU A 5 2.19 4.84 12.30
C LEU A 5 3.30 5.76 12.82
N ARG A 6 3.08 7.08 12.84
CA ARG A 6 3.96 8.04 13.52
C ARG A 6 4.05 7.79 15.02
N ARG A 7 2.94 7.44 15.69
CA ARG A 7 2.96 7.09 17.12
C ARG A 7 3.76 5.82 17.42
N LEU A 8 3.85 4.90 16.46
CA LEU A 8 4.57 3.64 16.58
C LEU A 8 6.04 3.74 16.15
N ASP A 9 6.54 4.96 15.87
CA ASP A 9 7.85 5.23 15.29
C ASP A 9 8.17 4.36 14.06
N CYS A 10 7.13 4.08 13.26
CA CYS A 10 7.21 3.17 12.13
C CYS A 10 6.75 3.88 10.84
N PRO A 11 7.67 4.53 10.09
CA PRO A 11 7.34 5.17 8.83
C PRO A 11 6.72 4.17 7.84
N VAL A 12 5.67 4.60 7.11
CA VAL A 12 4.95 3.77 6.13
C VAL A 12 5.92 3.12 5.14
N LEU A 13 6.90 3.89 4.64
CA LEU A 13 7.88 3.40 3.68
C LEU A 13 8.72 2.26 4.27
N SER A 14 9.27 2.45 5.47
CA SER A 14 10.07 1.43 6.16
C SER A 14 9.27 0.15 6.43
N LEU A 15 8.00 0.30 6.81
CA LEU A 15 7.08 -0.82 7.02
C LEU A 15 6.86 -1.63 5.74
N VAL A 16 6.48 -0.96 4.66
CA VAL A 16 6.19 -1.60 3.37
C VAL A 16 7.45 -2.27 2.79
N LEU A 17 8.61 -1.62 2.86
CA LEU A 17 9.88 -2.20 2.40
C LEU A 17 10.24 -3.48 3.15
N ARG A 18 10.06 -3.50 4.48
CA ARG A 18 10.34 -4.71 5.28
C ARG A 18 9.37 -5.84 4.95
N TRP A 19 8.09 -5.54 4.73
CA TRP A 19 7.14 -6.56 4.29
C TRP A 19 7.45 -7.09 2.89
N GLN A 20 7.87 -6.22 1.96
CA GLN A 20 8.34 -6.65 0.64
C GLN A 20 9.55 -7.58 0.72
N GLN A 21 10.56 -7.23 1.52
CA GLN A 21 11.74 -8.08 1.73
C GLN A 21 11.38 -9.45 2.32
N GLY A 22 10.36 -9.49 3.19
CA GLY A 22 9.82 -10.73 3.74
C GLY A 22 8.71 -11.36 2.90
N CYS A 23 8.49 -10.93 1.65
CA CYS A 23 7.41 -11.39 0.76
C CYS A 23 6.02 -11.45 1.42
N PHE A 24 5.74 -10.55 2.38
CA PHE A 24 4.52 -10.50 3.18
C PHE A 24 4.20 -11.75 4.01
N TRP A 25 5.12 -12.71 4.15
CA TRP A 25 4.88 -13.96 4.91
C TRP A 25 4.49 -13.73 6.38
N ASN A 26 4.97 -12.64 6.96
CA ASN A 26 4.67 -12.27 8.34
C ASN A 26 3.28 -11.64 8.53
N VAL A 27 2.58 -11.33 7.43
CA VAL A 27 1.39 -10.46 7.44
C VAL A 27 0.20 -11.08 6.73
N LEU A 28 0.45 -11.71 5.60
CA LEU A 28 -0.55 -12.32 4.76
C LEU A 28 -0.41 -13.84 4.83
N ASN A 29 -1.54 -14.55 4.80
CA ASN A 29 -1.51 -15.99 4.62
C ASN A 29 -1.14 -16.34 3.18
N TRP A 30 -0.71 -17.58 2.94
CA TRP A 30 -0.30 -18.02 1.61
C TRP A 30 -1.37 -17.78 0.52
N GLY A 31 -2.65 -18.05 0.82
CA GLY A 31 -3.74 -17.78 -0.13
C GLY A 31 -3.86 -16.29 -0.48
N ASP A 32 -3.62 -15.41 0.49
CA ASP A 32 -3.68 -13.96 0.31
C ASP A 32 -2.46 -13.48 -0.48
N ILE A 33 -1.28 -14.05 -0.24
CA ILE A 33 -0.06 -13.81 -1.03
C ILE A 33 -0.28 -14.24 -2.49
N MET A 34 -0.84 -15.42 -2.74
CA MET A 34 -1.12 -15.88 -4.10
C MET A 34 -2.14 -14.99 -4.81
N GLY A 35 -3.14 -14.49 -4.08
CA GLY A 35 -4.08 -13.49 -4.59
C GLY A 35 -3.39 -12.17 -4.96
N PHE A 36 -2.49 -11.68 -4.11
CA PHE A 36 -1.65 -10.51 -4.38
C PHE A 36 -0.84 -10.69 -5.67
N VAL A 37 -0.08 -11.78 -5.77
CA VAL A 37 0.76 -12.09 -6.94
C VAL A 37 -0.08 -12.15 -8.20
N THR A 38 -1.23 -12.83 -8.16
CA THR A 38 -2.15 -12.94 -9.30
C THR A 38 -2.66 -11.57 -9.74
N LEU A 39 -3.05 -10.71 -8.80
CA LEU A 39 -3.52 -9.36 -9.11
C LEU A 39 -2.43 -8.51 -9.76
N VAL A 40 -1.18 -8.63 -9.30
CA VAL A 40 -0.03 -7.96 -9.92
C VAL A 40 0.20 -8.46 -11.35
N CYS A 41 0.12 -9.78 -11.58
CA CYS A 41 0.26 -10.33 -12.92
C CYS A 41 -0.86 -9.87 -13.87
N VAL A 42 -2.10 -9.75 -13.38
CA VAL A 42 -3.25 -9.33 -14.19
C VAL A 42 -3.27 -7.83 -14.46
N HIS A 43 -2.87 -7.01 -13.48
CA HIS A 43 -2.98 -5.55 -13.56
C HIS A 43 -1.65 -4.82 -13.83
N GLY A 44 -0.54 -5.55 -13.88
CA GLY A 44 0.80 -5.00 -14.07
C GLY A 44 1.47 -4.58 -12.76
N VAL A 45 2.79 -4.35 -12.83
CA VAL A 45 3.65 -4.02 -11.68
C VAL A 45 3.22 -2.73 -10.98
N ASP A 46 2.72 -1.75 -11.73
CA ASP A 46 2.25 -0.48 -11.18
C ASP A 46 1.09 -0.64 -10.17
N SER A 47 0.37 -1.77 -10.26
CA SER A 47 -0.71 -2.08 -9.33
C SER A 47 -0.23 -2.38 -7.90
N LEU A 48 1.06 -2.69 -7.71
CA LEU A 48 1.67 -2.97 -6.41
C LEU A 48 1.38 -1.89 -5.39
N VAL A 49 1.47 -0.62 -5.78
CA VAL A 49 1.24 0.52 -4.89
C VAL A 49 -0.17 0.48 -4.31
N TYR A 50 -1.18 0.19 -5.14
CA TYR A 50 -2.57 0.11 -4.70
C TYR A 50 -2.82 -1.10 -3.81
N LEU A 51 -2.18 -2.23 -4.10
CA LEU A 51 -2.29 -3.44 -3.29
C LEU A 51 -1.67 -3.25 -1.91
N TYR A 52 -0.54 -2.53 -1.80
CA TYR A 52 0.02 -2.14 -0.50
C TYR A 52 -0.92 -1.24 0.29
N VAL A 53 -1.55 -0.27 -0.37
CA VAL A 53 -2.56 0.59 0.27
C VAL A 53 -3.75 -0.23 0.75
N VAL A 54 -4.18 -1.26 0.00
CA VAL A 54 -5.25 -2.17 0.44
C VAL A 54 -4.86 -2.93 1.71
N VAL A 55 -3.66 -3.50 1.77
CA VAL A 55 -3.16 -4.21 2.97
C VAL A 55 -3.10 -3.26 4.17
N LEU A 56 -2.52 -2.08 3.98
CA LEU A 56 -2.43 -1.03 5.01
C LEU A 56 -3.81 -0.58 5.49
N HIS A 57 -4.75 -0.37 4.57
CA HIS A 57 -6.11 0.00 4.89
C HIS A 57 -6.81 -1.08 5.71
N HIS A 58 -6.65 -2.36 5.34
CA HIS A 58 -7.23 -3.47 6.09
C HIS A 58 -6.69 -3.54 7.52
N ILE A 59 -5.37 -3.42 7.71
CA ILE A 59 -4.75 -3.37 9.05
C ILE A 59 -5.29 -2.18 9.85
N ALA A 60 -5.37 -1.00 9.22
CA ALA A 60 -5.91 0.20 9.83
C ALA A 60 -7.36 0.04 10.29
N THR A 61 -8.17 -0.71 9.54
CA THR A 61 -9.58 -0.95 9.86
C THR A 61 -9.76 -1.96 10.99
N HIS A 62 -8.90 -2.97 11.10
CA HIS A 62 -9.18 -4.12 11.96
C HIS A 62 -8.24 -4.33 13.16
N GLN A 63 -6.99 -3.89 13.08
CA GLN A 63 -5.97 -4.31 14.06
C GLN A 63 -5.03 -3.20 14.51
N LEU A 64 -4.99 -2.05 13.83
CA LEU A 64 -3.97 -1.04 14.11
C LEU A 64 -4.04 -0.51 15.55
N ASP A 65 -5.23 -0.36 16.11
CA ASP A 65 -5.41 0.10 17.50
C ASP A 65 -4.97 -0.95 18.55
N ALA A 66 -4.90 -2.23 18.16
CA ALA A 66 -4.41 -3.31 19.03
C ALA A 66 -2.88 -3.47 19.00
N VAL A 67 -2.18 -2.74 18.11
CA VAL A 67 -0.72 -2.84 17.96
C VAL A 67 -0.03 -1.74 18.76
N ALA A 68 0.73 -2.14 19.79
CA ALA A 68 1.38 -1.21 20.70
C ALA A 68 2.77 -0.72 20.22
N THR A 69 3.43 -1.44 19.31
CA THR A 69 4.79 -1.09 18.84
C THR A 69 4.97 -1.32 17.35
N GLY A 70 5.87 -0.57 16.71
CA GLY A 70 6.25 -0.79 15.31
C GLY A 70 6.86 -2.18 15.06
N ALA A 71 7.55 -2.76 16.04
CA ALA A 71 8.07 -4.13 15.95
C ALA A 71 6.94 -5.17 15.90
N ALA A 72 5.90 -5.01 16.73
CA ALA A 72 4.72 -5.86 16.68
C ALA A 72 3.97 -5.73 15.35
N LEU A 73 3.92 -4.52 14.79
CA LEU A 73 3.32 -4.29 13.48
C LEU A 73 4.03 -5.06 12.35
N LEU A 74 5.37 -5.17 12.42
CA LEU A 74 6.16 -5.88 11.42
C LEU A 74 5.96 -7.40 11.45
N GLN A 75 5.57 -7.94 12.59
CA GLN A 75 5.32 -9.37 12.80
C GLN A 75 3.82 -9.72 12.84
N LEU A 76 2.95 -8.75 12.53
CA LEU A 76 1.51 -8.87 12.65
C LEU A 76 0.94 -9.81 11.60
N GLN A 77 0.37 -10.94 12.01
CA GLN A 77 -0.52 -11.72 11.16
C GLN A 77 -1.90 -11.04 11.07
N ILE A 78 -2.36 -10.77 9.85
CA ILE A 78 -3.62 -10.05 9.63
C ILE A 78 -4.83 -10.90 10.02
N THR A 79 -5.69 -10.33 10.86
CA THR A 79 -6.99 -10.90 11.27
C THR A 79 -8.05 -9.79 11.36
N PRO A 80 -9.26 -9.96 10.78
CA PRO A 80 -9.71 -11.11 9.98
C PRO A 80 -8.89 -11.26 8.69
N ARG A 81 -9.00 -12.40 8.01
CA ARG A 81 -8.21 -12.62 6.77
C ARG A 81 -8.58 -11.61 5.69
N LEU A 82 -7.59 -11.21 4.90
CA LEU A 82 -7.78 -10.28 3.81
C LEU A 82 -8.54 -10.94 2.66
N SER A 83 -9.75 -10.45 2.35
CA SER A 83 -10.46 -10.85 1.14
C SER A 83 -10.26 -9.82 0.04
N TRP A 84 -9.40 -10.13 -0.94
CA TRP A 84 -9.09 -9.20 -2.05
C TRP A 84 -10.33 -8.71 -2.80
N SER A 85 -11.34 -9.57 -2.96
CA SER A 85 -12.59 -9.22 -3.65
C SER A 85 -13.39 -8.14 -2.90
N ALA A 86 -13.33 -8.12 -1.56
CA ALA A 86 -13.98 -7.10 -0.75
C ALA A 86 -13.38 -5.69 -1.01
N TYR A 87 -12.13 -5.63 -1.44
CA TYR A 87 -11.42 -4.39 -1.72
C TYR A 87 -11.41 -3.99 -3.21
N ARG A 88 -12.16 -4.70 -4.08
CA ARG A 88 -12.24 -4.39 -5.51
C ARG A 88 -12.62 -2.92 -5.77
N SER A 89 -13.57 -2.38 -5.00
CA SER A 89 -14.01 -0.98 -5.16
C SER A 89 -12.89 -0.01 -4.78
N LEU A 90 -12.19 -0.25 -3.66
CA LEU A 90 -11.06 0.57 -3.23
C LEU A 90 -9.91 0.51 -4.24
N PHE A 91 -9.54 -0.68 -4.70
CA PHE A 91 -8.50 -0.88 -5.71
C PHE A 91 -8.79 -0.07 -6.98
N ASN A 92 -10.01 -0.16 -7.51
CA ASN A 92 -10.39 0.58 -8.71
C ASN A 92 -10.37 2.10 -8.52
N ARG A 93 -10.79 2.59 -7.34
CA ARG A 93 -10.71 4.03 -7.03
C ARG A 93 -9.27 4.52 -6.96
N LEU A 94 -8.38 3.76 -6.32
CA LEU A 94 -6.95 4.10 -6.23
C LEU A 94 -6.31 4.15 -7.61
N ARG A 95 -6.57 3.14 -8.44
CA ARG A 95 -6.06 3.07 -9.82
C ARG A 95 -6.55 4.26 -10.65
N LYS A 96 -7.83 4.63 -10.54
CA LYS A 96 -8.40 5.79 -11.24
C LYS A 96 -7.76 7.09 -10.76
N ALA A 97 -7.67 7.30 -9.45
CA ALA A 97 -7.07 8.50 -8.88
C ALA A 97 -5.59 8.67 -9.27
N HIS A 98 -4.83 7.57 -9.30
CA HIS A 98 -3.45 7.62 -9.78
C HIS A 98 -3.36 7.98 -11.27
N PHE A 99 -4.22 7.39 -12.11
CA PHE A 99 -4.28 7.75 -13.52
C PHE A 99 -4.59 9.22 -13.73
N GLU A 100 -5.59 9.76 -13.00
CA GLU A 100 -5.96 11.18 -13.04
C GLU A 100 -4.80 12.07 -12.60
N LEU A 101 -4.14 11.75 -11.48
CA LEU A 101 -2.98 12.49 -10.99
C LEU A 101 -1.83 12.49 -11.99
N VAL A 102 -1.50 11.35 -12.58
CA VAL A 102 -0.45 11.27 -13.60
C VAL A 102 -0.83 12.06 -14.84
N ALA A 103 -2.08 12.00 -15.28
CA ALA A 103 -2.56 12.77 -16.42
C ALA A 103 -2.47 14.29 -16.15
N GLU A 104 -2.82 14.74 -14.94
CA GLU A 104 -2.66 16.14 -14.53
C GLU A 104 -1.21 16.59 -14.54
N ILE A 105 -0.29 15.79 -13.97
CA ILE A 105 1.15 16.09 -13.96
C ILE A 105 1.70 16.18 -15.38
N LEU A 106 1.30 15.26 -16.28
CA LEU A 106 1.76 15.27 -17.67
C LEU A 106 1.15 16.41 -18.50
N ALA A 107 -0.02 16.93 -18.10
CA ALA A 107 -0.65 18.08 -18.74
C ALA A 107 -0.07 19.42 -18.28
N GLN A 108 0.70 19.45 -17.18
CA GLN A 108 1.37 20.66 -16.73
C GLN A 108 2.48 21.04 -17.73
N PRO A 109 2.53 22.29 -18.21
CA PRO A 109 3.61 22.73 -19.07
C PRO A 109 4.93 22.61 -18.33
N VAL A 110 5.94 22.00 -18.97
CA VAL A 110 7.30 21.95 -18.44
C VAL A 110 7.75 23.38 -18.19
N GLN A 111 7.91 23.77 -16.92
CA GLN A 111 8.58 25.02 -16.58
C GLN A 111 10.02 24.90 -17.07
N SER A 112 10.27 25.42 -18.28
CA SER A 112 11.62 25.66 -18.74
C SER A 112 12.20 26.73 -17.82
N ASP A 113 13.08 26.32 -16.91
CA ASP A 113 13.93 27.25 -16.19
C ASP A 113 14.67 28.11 -17.22
N ALA A 114 14.20 29.34 -17.41
CA ALA A 114 14.89 30.33 -18.18
C ALA A 114 16.14 30.71 -17.38
N THR A 115 17.28 30.12 -17.72
CA THR A 115 18.60 30.59 -17.30
C THR A 115 18.71 32.09 -17.65
N PRO A 116 18.89 33.00 -16.68
CA PRO A 116 19.23 34.37 -16.98
C PRO A 116 20.66 34.41 -17.56
N GLN A 117 20.81 35.10 -18.69
CA GLN A 117 22.10 35.44 -19.30
C GLN A 117 22.85 36.49 -18.48
#